data_AF-A0A9N8KQ57-F1
#
_entry.id   AF-A0A9N8KQ57-F1
#
_cell.length_a   1.000
_cell.length_b   1.000
_cell.length_c   1.000
_cell.angle_alpha   90.00
_cell.angle_beta   90.00
_cell.angle_gamma   90.00
#
_symmetry.space_group_name_H-M   'P 1'
#
loop_
_entity.id
_entity.type
_entity.pdbx_description
1 polymer ?
#
loop_
_entity_poly.entity_id
_entity_poly.type
_entity_poly.pdbx_seq_one_letter_code
_entity_poly.pdbx_strand_id
1 'polypeptide(L)'
;MADQSPMDAGAFVTDAFLQSVLQAAAEARRQCLQMLDFIDQNRAAQPDPDAEMQLSRQQKILHANLAKLRGLNRRAVLDTRNTKQQTQEAKSEIDSLHLHLQNLYYEQRHLIGDIAACQGYNHKYQTLPLIPVDEILAIDPELAGTDEHDLMVARINHEYAERQALEEQRQGLLKKKQSLIAVNNKKKDNLAALDKEIEKFIGSATPVQQKFDQHDQQNQEATASA
;
A
#
# COMPACT_ATOMS: atom_id res chain seq x y z
N MET A 1 -67.69 -6.95 29.77
CA MET A 1 -68.34 -7.61 28.62
C MET A 1 -67.68 -7.05 27.36
N ALA A 2 -66.62 -7.70 26.90
CA ALA A 2 -65.95 -7.33 25.67
C ALA A 2 -66.68 -8.05 24.53
N ASP A 3 -67.32 -7.26 23.67
CA ASP A 3 -67.92 -7.70 22.42
C ASP A 3 -66.81 -8.27 21.52
N GLN A 4 -66.63 -9.59 21.58
CA GLN A 4 -65.84 -10.36 20.61
C GLN A 4 -66.76 -10.82 19.49
N SER A 5 -67.34 -9.86 18.77
CA SER A 5 -67.74 -10.10 17.40
C SER A 5 -66.52 -10.68 16.65
N PRO A 6 -66.65 -11.80 15.90
CA PRO A 6 -65.52 -12.41 15.23
C PRO A 6 -64.95 -11.39 14.23
N MET A 7 -63.77 -10.86 14.52
CA MET A 7 -63.00 -10.01 13.59
C MET A 7 -62.98 -10.72 12.24
N ASP A 8 -63.58 -10.09 11.23
CA ASP A 8 -63.60 -10.60 9.88
C ASP A 8 -62.16 -10.57 9.33
N ALA A 9 -61.46 -11.68 9.51
CA ALA A 9 -60.09 -11.86 9.06
C ALA A 9 -59.95 -11.66 7.54
N GLY A 10 -61.05 -11.72 6.78
CA GLY A 10 -61.08 -11.39 5.35
C GLY A 10 -60.78 -9.93 5.04
N ALA A 11 -60.98 -9.01 5.98
CA ALA A 11 -60.75 -7.58 5.78
C ALA A 11 -59.26 -7.19 5.74
N PHE A 12 -58.36 -8.03 6.25
CA PHE A 12 -56.93 -7.71 6.42
C PHE A 12 -56.00 -8.58 5.56
N VAL A 13 -56.49 -9.69 5.02
CA VAL A 13 -55.70 -10.62 4.22
C VAL A 13 -55.98 -10.38 2.75
N THR A 14 -55.03 -9.77 2.05
CA THR A 14 -55.13 -9.44 0.61
C THR A 14 -54.66 -10.57 -0.31
N ASP A 15 -53.85 -11.49 0.21
CA ASP A 15 -53.28 -12.59 -0.57
C ASP A 15 -54.33 -13.66 -0.88
N ALA A 16 -54.48 -14.01 -2.17
CA ALA A 16 -55.51 -14.93 -2.64
C ALA A 16 -55.35 -16.35 -2.08
N PHE A 17 -54.11 -16.79 -1.84
CA PHE A 17 -53.87 -18.10 -1.23
C PHE A 17 -54.28 -18.08 0.24
N LEU A 18 -53.86 -17.09 1.02
CA LEU A 18 -54.24 -16.95 2.43
C LEU A 18 -55.76 -16.76 2.61
N GLN A 19 -56.43 -16.05 1.71
CA GLN A 19 -57.90 -15.97 1.66
C GLN A 19 -58.53 -17.37 1.47
N SER A 20 -57.98 -18.20 0.58
CA SER A 20 -58.47 -19.57 0.38
C SER A 20 -58.31 -20.46 1.63
N VAL A 21 -57.25 -20.24 2.43
CA VAL A 21 -57.02 -20.93 3.70
C VAL A 21 -58.03 -20.48 4.76
N LEU A 22 -58.26 -19.17 4.87
CA LEU A 22 -59.26 -18.61 5.77
C LEU A 22 -60.66 -19.13 5.44
N GLN A 23 -61.03 -19.16 4.16
CA GLN A 23 -62.30 -19.69 3.72
C GLN A 23 -62.44 -21.18 4.03
N ALA A 24 -61.42 -21.99 3.75
CA ALA A 24 -61.44 -23.42 4.06
C ALA A 24 -61.54 -23.69 5.59
N ALA A 25 -60.89 -22.87 6.41
CA ALA A 25 -60.98 -22.95 7.87
C ALA A 25 -62.37 -22.55 8.38
N ALA A 26 -62.97 -21.48 7.83
CA ALA A 26 -64.32 -21.05 8.15
C ALA A 26 -65.36 -22.10 7.75
N GLU A 27 -65.24 -22.69 6.56
CA GLU A 27 -66.08 -23.78 6.06
C GLU A 27 -65.99 -25.02 6.97
N ALA A 28 -64.78 -25.43 7.36
CA ALA A 28 -64.56 -26.55 8.28
C ALA A 28 -65.17 -26.28 9.66
N ARG A 29 -64.96 -25.08 10.23
CA ARG A 29 -65.54 -24.67 11.51
C ARG A 29 -67.06 -24.68 11.47
N ARG A 30 -67.65 -24.12 10.42
CA ARG A 30 -69.11 -24.09 10.23
C ARG A 30 -69.67 -25.51 10.16
N GLN A 31 -69.01 -26.41 9.43
CA GLN A 31 -69.44 -27.82 9.34
C GLN A 31 -69.34 -28.55 10.69
N CYS A 32 -68.31 -28.28 11.49
CA CYS A 32 -68.20 -28.82 12.85
C CYS A 32 -69.37 -28.37 13.73
N LEU A 33 -69.70 -27.07 13.72
CA LEU A 33 -70.80 -26.52 14.51
C LEU A 33 -72.15 -27.10 14.07
N GLN A 34 -72.42 -27.17 12.77
CA GLN A 34 -73.63 -27.79 12.23
C GLN A 34 -73.78 -29.26 12.62
N MET A 35 -72.66 -30.01 12.67
CA MET A 35 -72.67 -31.41 13.08
C MET A 35 -72.92 -31.56 14.59
N LEU A 36 -72.36 -30.68 15.42
CA LEU A 36 -72.63 -30.64 16.86
C LEU A 36 -74.10 -30.31 17.14
N ASP A 37 -74.65 -29.28 16.50
CA ASP A 37 -76.06 -28.91 16.62
C ASP A 37 -76.98 -30.06 16.20
N PHE A 38 -76.63 -30.78 15.12
CA PHE A 38 -77.37 -31.95 14.66
C PHE A 38 -77.34 -33.11 15.67
N ILE A 39 -76.20 -33.36 16.32
CA ILE A 39 -76.07 -34.38 17.36
C ILE A 39 -76.89 -34.00 18.60
N ASP A 40 -76.86 -32.73 19.01
CA ASP A 40 -77.60 -32.25 20.18
C ASP A 40 -79.13 -32.33 19.96
N GLN A 41 -79.60 -32.04 18.74
CA GLN A 41 -81.02 -32.12 18.37
C GLN A 41 -81.53 -33.57 18.27
N ASN A 42 -80.68 -34.53 17.88
CA ASN A 42 -81.05 -35.93 17.67
C ASN A 42 -80.61 -36.85 18.83
N ARG A 43 -80.46 -36.31 20.05
CA ARG A 43 -80.01 -37.02 21.26
C ARG A 43 -81.06 -38.00 21.86
N ALA A 44 -81.99 -38.50 21.06
CA ALA A 44 -83.02 -39.42 21.52
C ALA A 44 -82.42 -40.77 21.97
N ALA A 45 -83.08 -41.44 22.93
CA ALA A 45 -82.61 -42.71 23.50
C ALA A 45 -82.66 -43.92 22.53
N GLN A 46 -83.25 -43.76 21.34
CA GLN A 46 -83.23 -44.75 20.27
C GLN A 46 -82.71 -44.11 18.97
N PRO A 47 -81.73 -44.73 18.29
CA PRO A 47 -81.20 -44.23 17.04
C PRO A 47 -82.23 -44.42 15.90
N ASP A 48 -82.64 -43.32 15.29
CA ASP A 48 -83.39 -43.31 14.04
C ASP A 48 -82.42 -43.60 12.87
N PRO A 49 -82.64 -44.65 12.05
CA PRO A 49 -81.75 -44.99 10.93
C PRO A 49 -81.57 -43.85 9.91
N ASP A 50 -82.54 -42.96 9.74
CA ASP A 50 -82.40 -41.79 8.86
C ASP A 50 -81.46 -40.73 9.47
N ALA A 51 -81.47 -40.57 10.79
CA ALA A 51 -80.56 -39.67 11.51
C ALA A 51 -79.10 -40.18 11.44
N GLU A 52 -78.88 -41.49 11.53
CA GLU A 52 -77.55 -42.11 11.37
C GLU A 52 -76.99 -41.90 9.95
N MET A 53 -77.83 -42.04 8.92
CA MET A 53 -77.43 -41.80 7.53
C MET A 53 -77.05 -40.33 7.30
N GLN A 54 -77.79 -39.38 7.88
CA GLN A 54 -77.48 -37.96 7.80
C GLN A 54 -76.19 -37.60 8.53
N LEU A 55 -75.95 -38.18 9.72
CA LEU A 55 -74.71 -38.01 10.47
C LEU A 55 -73.50 -38.51 9.68
N SER A 56 -73.60 -39.68 9.04
CA SER A 56 -72.54 -40.23 8.19
C SER A 56 -72.22 -39.31 7.00
N ARG A 57 -73.23 -38.67 6.40
CA ARG A 57 -73.02 -37.68 5.33
C ARG A 57 -72.29 -36.44 5.85
N GLN A 58 -72.68 -35.91 7.00
CA GLN A 58 -72.01 -34.75 7.60
C GLN A 58 -70.56 -35.06 7.99
N GLN A 59 -70.28 -36.25 8.53
CA GLN A 59 -68.92 -36.73 8.82
C GLN A 59 -68.05 -36.75 7.56
N LYS A 60 -68.56 -37.25 6.43
CA LYS A 60 -67.82 -37.26 5.16
C LYS A 60 -67.46 -35.86 4.68
N ILE A 61 -68.39 -34.91 4.78
CA ILE A 61 -68.16 -33.50 4.41
C ILE A 61 -67.10 -32.87 5.33
N LEU A 62 -67.18 -33.12 6.63
CA LEU A 62 -66.19 -32.64 7.59
C LEU A 62 -64.79 -33.21 7.28
N HIS A 63 -64.68 -34.50 7.04
CA HIS A 63 -63.41 -35.13 6.69
C HIS A 63 -62.80 -34.55 5.40
N ALA A 64 -63.62 -34.25 4.39
CA ALA A 64 -63.16 -33.60 3.17
C ALA A 64 -62.63 -32.17 3.44
N ASN A 65 -63.35 -31.37 4.23
CA ASN A 65 -62.93 -30.02 4.59
C ASN A 65 -61.64 -30.03 5.43
N LEU A 66 -61.49 -30.97 6.37
CA LEU A 66 -60.27 -31.14 7.14
C LEU A 66 -59.09 -31.60 6.28
N ALA A 67 -59.31 -32.47 5.30
CA ALA A 67 -58.27 -32.87 4.35
C ALA A 67 -57.78 -31.68 3.51
N LYS A 68 -58.71 -30.84 3.01
CA LYS A 68 -58.40 -29.59 2.31
C LYS A 68 -57.55 -28.66 3.19
N LEU A 69 -57.97 -28.42 4.43
CA LEU A 69 -57.26 -27.54 5.37
C LEU A 69 -55.84 -28.05 5.70
N ARG A 70 -55.68 -29.36 5.92
CA ARG A 70 -54.35 -29.97 6.14
C ARG A 70 -53.45 -29.84 4.91
N GLY A 71 -54.00 -30.01 3.71
CA GLY A 71 -53.28 -29.80 2.45
C GLY A 71 -52.78 -28.36 2.30
N LEU A 72 -53.64 -27.38 2.59
CA LEU A 72 -53.29 -25.96 2.54
C LEU A 72 -52.22 -25.60 3.59
N ASN A 73 -52.32 -26.12 4.81
CA ASN A 73 -51.31 -25.92 5.84
C ASN A 73 -49.95 -26.49 5.41
N ARG A 74 -49.93 -27.73 4.91
CA ARG A 74 -48.70 -28.35 4.41
C ARG A 74 -48.05 -27.52 3.30
N ARG A 75 -48.86 -26.99 2.37
CA ARG A 75 -48.38 -26.10 1.31
C ARG A 75 -47.76 -24.82 1.88
N ALA A 76 -48.42 -24.14 2.81
CA ALA A 76 -47.88 -22.93 3.44
C ALA A 76 -46.52 -23.17 4.13
N VAL A 77 -46.37 -24.31 4.82
CA VAL A 77 -45.11 -24.70 5.46
C VAL A 77 -44.00 -24.95 4.42
N LEU A 78 -44.33 -25.61 3.31
CA LEU A 78 -43.37 -25.84 2.21
C LEU A 78 -42.97 -24.54 1.53
N ASP A 79 -43.92 -23.66 1.24
CA ASP A 79 -43.66 -22.36 0.60
C ASP A 79 -42.78 -21.47 1.49
N THR A 80 -43.01 -21.48 2.80
CA THR A 80 -42.16 -20.77 3.78
C THR A 80 -40.73 -21.33 3.76
N ARG A 81 -40.58 -22.67 3.73
CA ARG A 81 -39.27 -23.32 3.67
C ARG A 81 -38.54 -23.00 2.36
N ASN A 82 -39.26 -23.03 1.24
CA ASN A 82 -38.70 -22.69 -0.08
C ASN A 82 -38.24 -21.24 -0.12
N THR A 83 -39.05 -20.30 0.37
CA THR A 83 -38.69 -18.88 0.44
C THR A 83 -37.44 -18.68 1.33
N LYS A 84 -37.40 -19.34 2.49
CA LYS A 84 -36.22 -19.31 3.37
C LYS A 84 -34.98 -19.83 2.65
N GLN A 85 -35.09 -20.93 1.92
CA GLN A 85 -33.97 -21.48 1.16
C GLN A 85 -33.49 -20.53 0.07
N GLN A 86 -34.40 -20.00 -0.76
CA GLN A 86 -34.07 -19.05 -1.83
C GLN A 86 -33.37 -17.79 -1.29
N THR A 87 -33.89 -17.22 -0.20
CA THR A 87 -33.28 -16.05 0.42
C THR A 87 -31.89 -16.35 1.01
N GLN A 88 -31.69 -17.55 1.54
CA GLN A 88 -30.40 -17.97 2.07
C GLN A 88 -29.36 -18.20 0.96
N GLU A 89 -29.77 -18.78 -0.17
CA GLU A 89 -28.94 -18.96 -1.36
C GLU A 89 -28.51 -17.60 -1.92
N ALA A 90 -29.46 -16.69 -2.15
CA ALA A 90 -29.17 -15.32 -2.62
C ALA A 90 -28.24 -14.56 -1.65
N LYS A 91 -28.46 -14.71 -0.33
CA LYS A 91 -27.56 -14.13 0.68
C LYS A 91 -26.15 -14.70 0.57
N SER A 92 -26.00 -16.02 0.41
CA SER A 92 -24.68 -16.65 0.30
C SER A 92 -23.89 -16.18 -0.94
N GLU A 93 -24.59 -15.94 -2.05
CA GLU A 93 -24.00 -15.37 -3.26
C GLU A 93 -23.51 -13.94 -3.02
N ILE A 94 -24.33 -13.11 -2.36
CA ILE A 94 -23.95 -11.74 -1.97
C ILE A 94 -22.72 -11.75 -1.06
N ASP A 95 -22.68 -12.64 -0.07
CA ASP A 95 -21.54 -12.76 0.85
C ASP A 95 -20.25 -13.15 0.10
N SER A 96 -20.35 -14.04 -0.90
CA SER A 96 -19.23 -14.43 -1.76
C SER A 96 -18.73 -13.28 -2.64
N LEU A 97 -19.64 -12.53 -3.27
CA LEU A 97 -19.30 -11.36 -4.08
C LEU A 97 -18.67 -10.25 -3.22
N HIS A 98 -19.17 -10.05 -2.01
CA HIS A 98 -18.62 -9.07 -1.07
C HIS A 98 -17.19 -9.44 -0.65
N LEU A 99 -16.91 -10.72 -0.43
CA LEU A 99 -15.54 -11.19 -0.17
C LEU A 99 -14.62 -10.94 -1.36
N HIS A 100 -15.09 -11.21 -2.59
CA HIS A 100 -14.31 -10.92 -3.79
C HIS A 100 -14.01 -9.42 -3.95
N LEU A 101 -15.01 -8.57 -3.68
CA LEU A 101 -14.84 -7.12 -3.69
C LEU A 101 -13.80 -6.66 -2.65
N GLN A 102 -13.79 -7.24 -1.44
CA GLN A 102 -12.78 -6.93 -0.43
C GLN A 102 -11.37 -7.32 -0.89
N ASN A 103 -11.21 -8.46 -1.56
CA ASN A 103 -9.93 -8.87 -2.13
C ASN A 103 -9.44 -7.86 -3.18
N LEU A 104 -10.33 -7.39 -4.07
CA LEU A 104 -10.00 -6.36 -5.06
C LEU A 104 -9.59 -5.03 -4.41
N TYR A 105 -10.27 -4.60 -3.34
CA TYR A 105 -9.86 -3.40 -2.60
C TYR A 105 -8.49 -3.55 -1.96
N TYR A 106 -8.18 -4.74 -1.43
CA TYR A 106 -6.85 -5.03 -0.88
C TYR A 106 -5.78 -4.95 -1.98
N GLU A 107 -6.00 -5.61 -3.11
CA GLU A 107 -5.10 -5.57 -4.26
C GLU A 107 -4.89 -4.13 -4.77
N GLN A 108 -5.97 -3.37 -4.92
CA GLN A 108 -5.89 -1.96 -5.33
C GLN A 108 -5.02 -1.16 -4.36
N ARG A 109 -5.24 -1.30 -3.05
CA ARG A 109 -4.46 -0.58 -2.04
C ARG A 109 -2.99 -0.98 -2.04
N HIS A 110 -2.70 -2.27 -2.24
CA HIS A 110 -1.34 -2.77 -2.39
C HIS A 110 -0.65 -2.15 -3.60
N LEU A 111 -1.29 -2.20 -4.77
CA LEU A 111 -0.74 -1.62 -6.01
C LEU A 111 -0.52 -0.11 -5.90
N ILE A 112 -1.44 0.62 -5.26
CA ILE A 112 -1.24 2.06 -5.00
C ILE A 112 -0.02 2.29 -4.11
N GLY A 113 0.17 1.44 -3.08
CA GLY A 113 1.35 1.47 -2.23
C GLY A 113 2.65 1.22 -3.00
N ASP A 114 2.66 0.22 -3.88
CA ASP A 114 3.82 -0.09 -4.73
C ASP A 114 4.12 1.04 -5.71
N ILE A 115 3.09 1.62 -6.36
CA ILE A 115 3.25 2.77 -7.25
C ILE A 115 3.84 3.95 -6.49
N ALA A 116 3.33 4.25 -5.29
CA ALA A 116 3.86 5.34 -4.46
C ALA A 116 5.32 5.07 -4.05
N ALA A 117 5.68 3.83 -3.75
CA ALA A 117 7.06 3.44 -3.45
C ALA A 117 7.98 3.60 -4.66
N CYS A 118 7.52 3.20 -5.85
CA CYS A 118 8.25 3.38 -7.11
C CYS A 118 8.41 4.86 -7.46
N GLN A 119 7.37 5.68 -7.31
CA GLN A 119 7.41 7.12 -7.57
C GLN A 119 8.26 7.88 -6.55
N GLY A 120 8.27 7.43 -5.30
CA GLY A 120 9.11 7.98 -4.23
C GLY A 120 10.56 7.52 -4.28
N TYR A 121 10.96 6.73 -5.27
CA TYR A 121 12.34 6.28 -5.40
C TYR A 121 13.26 7.49 -5.64
N ASN A 122 14.17 7.73 -4.70
CA ASN A 122 15.12 8.83 -4.80
C ASN A 122 16.20 8.50 -5.83
N HIS A 123 16.04 9.02 -7.04
CA HIS A 123 17.04 8.90 -8.09
C HIS A 123 18.21 9.84 -7.83
N LYS A 124 19.39 9.27 -7.55
CA LYS A 124 20.62 10.05 -7.25
C LYS A 124 20.92 11.13 -8.30
N TYR A 125 20.63 10.86 -9.58
CA TYR A 125 20.90 11.81 -10.67
C TYR A 125 20.13 13.14 -10.53
N GLN A 126 18.98 13.16 -9.86
CA GLN A 126 18.21 14.38 -9.64
C GLN A 126 18.89 15.35 -8.66
N THR A 127 19.80 14.83 -7.82
CA THR A 127 20.59 15.65 -6.88
C THR A 127 21.95 16.09 -7.43
N LEU A 128 22.33 15.65 -8.64
CA LEU A 128 23.60 16.09 -9.22
C LEU A 128 23.49 17.57 -9.63
N PRO A 129 24.50 18.41 -9.29
CA PRO A 129 24.62 19.73 -9.88
C PRO A 129 25.01 19.54 -11.35
N LEU A 130 24.01 19.60 -12.23
CA LEU A 130 24.17 19.48 -13.67
C LEU A 130 24.16 20.88 -14.29
N ILE A 131 24.97 21.08 -15.33
CA ILE A 131 24.91 22.26 -16.20
C ILE A 131 23.46 22.52 -16.67
N PRO A 132 23.01 23.79 -16.71
CA PRO A 132 21.71 24.19 -17.23
C PRO A 132 21.46 23.71 -18.67
N VAL A 133 20.20 23.54 -19.05
CA VAL A 133 19.84 23.06 -20.39
C VAL A 133 20.30 24.04 -21.47
N ASP A 134 20.15 25.35 -21.25
CA ASP A 134 20.55 26.37 -22.22
C ASP A 134 22.06 26.34 -22.52
N GLU A 135 22.86 26.05 -21.51
CA GLU A 135 24.32 25.96 -21.64
C GLU A 135 24.73 24.70 -22.40
N ILE A 136 24.08 23.55 -22.15
CA ILE A 136 24.44 22.34 -22.90
C ILE A 136 23.99 22.43 -24.36
N LEU A 137 22.86 23.07 -24.65
CA LEU A 137 22.40 23.32 -26.02
C LEU A 137 23.29 24.32 -26.75
N ALA A 138 23.97 25.23 -26.04
CA ALA A 138 24.97 26.11 -26.62
C ALA A 138 26.27 25.37 -26.99
N ILE A 139 26.64 24.35 -26.20
CA ILE A 139 27.83 23.52 -26.45
C ILE A 139 27.54 22.51 -27.57
N ASP A 140 26.37 21.88 -27.54
CA ASP A 140 25.93 20.89 -28.51
C ASP A 140 24.50 21.20 -29.00
N PRO A 141 24.37 21.99 -30.07
CA PRO A 141 23.08 22.38 -30.64
C PRO A 141 22.26 21.23 -31.22
N GLU A 142 22.87 20.07 -31.48
CA GLU A 142 22.17 18.91 -32.05
C GLU A 142 21.19 18.29 -31.04
N LEU A 143 21.40 18.52 -29.74
CA LEU A 143 20.55 18.07 -28.65
C LEU A 143 19.21 18.84 -28.52
N ALA A 144 19.00 19.90 -29.29
CA ALA A 144 17.80 20.74 -29.18
C ALA A 144 16.50 20.03 -29.64
N GLY A 145 16.62 18.93 -30.40
CA GLY A 145 15.49 18.15 -30.92
C GLY A 145 15.33 16.75 -30.32
N THR A 146 16.19 16.36 -29.38
CA THR A 146 16.16 15.03 -28.74
C THR A 146 15.13 14.93 -27.61
N ASP A 147 14.80 13.69 -27.24
CA ASP A 147 13.94 13.41 -26.10
C ASP A 147 14.55 13.92 -24.77
N GLU A 148 13.70 14.23 -23.80
CA GLU A 148 14.13 14.74 -22.50
C GLU A 148 15.07 13.77 -21.79
N HIS A 149 14.82 12.46 -21.93
CA HIS A 149 15.69 11.43 -21.38
C HIS A 149 17.10 11.49 -21.98
N ASP A 150 17.19 11.59 -23.29
CA ASP A 150 18.47 11.62 -24.01
C ASP A 150 19.25 12.90 -23.68
N LEU A 151 18.55 14.04 -23.58
CA LEU A 151 19.13 15.30 -23.13
C LEU A 151 19.68 15.19 -21.70
N MET A 152 18.97 14.52 -20.79
CA MET A 152 19.44 14.30 -19.43
C MET A 152 20.68 13.39 -19.38
N VAL A 153 20.72 12.33 -20.21
CA VAL A 153 21.87 11.44 -20.33
C VAL A 153 23.09 12.21 -20.86
N ALA A 154 22.90 13.04 -21.89
CA ALA A 154 23.96 13.89 -22.43
C ALA A 154 24.52 14.85 -21.35
N ARG A 155 23.65 15.48 -20.56
CA ARG A 155 24.04 16.34 -19.42
C ARG A 155 24.87 15.59 -18.38
N ILE A 156 24.46 14.39 -18.00
CA ILE A 156 25.21 13.57 -17.03
C ILE A 156 26.59 13.19 -17.58
N ASN A 157 26.66 12.82 -18.86
CA ASN A 157 27.92 12.43 -19.50
C ASN A 157 28.89 13.62 -19.62
N HIS A 158 28.38 14.81 -19.91
CA HIS A 158 29.19 16.03 -19.93
C HIS A 158 29.82 16.32 -18.56
N GLU A 159 29.00 16.34 -17.50
CA GLU A 159 29.47 16.51 -16.12
C GLU A 159 30.51 15.46 -15.71
N TYR A 160 30.29 14.21 -16.13
CA TYR A 160 31.23 13.13 -15.88
C TYR A 160 32.59 13.40 -16.52
N ALA A 161 32.60 13.79 -17.80
CA ALA A 161 33.82 14.11 -18.53
C ALA A 161 34.58 15.31 -17.91
N GLU A 162 33.85 16.36 -17.52
CA GLU A 162 34.45 17.52 -16.83
C GLU A 162 35.08 17.12 -15.49
N ARG A 163 34.36 16.35 -14.67
CA ARG A 163 34.90 15.90 -13.38
C ARG A 163 36.12 15.00 -13.54
N GLN A 164 36.13 14.16 -14.55
CA GLN A 164 37.29 13.33 -14.87
C GLN A 164 38.49 14.20 -15.25
N ALA A 165 38.31 15.17 -16.13
CA ALA A 165 39.38 16.10 -16.53
C ALA A 165 39.91 16.92 -15.35
N LEU A 166 39.02 17.39 -14.46
CA LEU A 166 39.39 18.11 -13.24
C LEU A 166 40.20 17.22 -12.27
N GLU A 167 39.81 15.96 -12.08
CA GLU A 167 40.56 15.04 -11.22
C GLU A 167 41.93 14.69 -11.83
N GLU A 168 42.02 14.52 -13.15
CA GLU A 168 43.30 14.32 -13.84
C GLU A 168 44.24 15.53 -13.67
N GLN A 169 43.72 16.76 -13.83
CA GLN A 169 44.48 17.98 -13.53
C GLN A 169 44.91 18.02 -12.06
N ARG A 170 44.01 17.71 -11.14
CA ARG A 170 44.29 17.69 -9.69
C ARG A 170 45.43 16.72 -9.38
N GLN A 171 45.39 15.51 -9.93
CA GLN A 171 46.46 14.52 -9.78
C GLN A 171 47.77 14.99 -10.39
N GLY A 172 47.72 15.61 -11.58
CA GLY A 172 48.90 16.21 -12.22
C GLY A 172 49.55 17.29 -11.36
N LEU A 173 48.74 18.21 -10.81
CA LEU A 173 49.21 19.26 -9.91
C LEU A 173 49.76 18.70 -8.59
N LEU A 174 49.13 17.66 -8.03
CA LEU A 174 49.62 16.98 -6.83
C LEU A 174 51.01 16.34 -7.06
N LYS A 175 51.22 15.68 -8.21
CA LYS A 175 52.53 15.13 -8.59
C LYS A 175 53.58 16.22 -8.74
N LYS A 176 53.24 17.33 -9.42
CA LYS A 176 54.14 18.50 -9.55
C LYS A 176 54.49 19.09 -8.18
N LYS A 177 53.50 19.25 -7.29
CA LYS A 177 53.71 19.73 -5.92
C LYS A 177 54.67 18.82 -5.15
N GLN A 178 54.47 17.51 -5.19
CA GLN A 178 55.36 16.55 -4.52
C GLN A 178 56.79 16.59 -5.07
N SER A 179 56.94 16.69 -6.39
CA SER A 179 58.25 16.84 -7.05
C SER A 179 58.97 18.11 -6.60
N LEU A 180 58.28 19.25 -6.57
CA LEU A 180 58.85 20.52 -6.11
C LEU A 180 59.25 20.47 -4.63
N ILE A 181 58.45 19.84 -3.77
CA ILE A 181 58.79 19.63 -2.35
C ILE A 181 60.09 18.80 -2.24
N ALA A 182 60.22 17.72 -3.00
CA ALA A 182 61.43 16.90 -3.00
C ALA A 182 62.66 17.68 -3.47
N VAL A 183 62.54 18.47 -4.54
CA VAL A 183 63.63 19.35 -5.03
C VAL A 183 63.99 20.41 -3.99
N ASN A 184 63.01 21.02 -3.33
CA ASN A 184 63.25 22.03 -2.30
C ASN A 184 63.97 21.41 -1.08
N ASN A 185 63.55 20.23 -0.63
CA ASN A 185 64.22 19.51 0.44
C ASN A 185 65.67 19.16 0.08
N LYS A 186 65.91 18.64 -1.14
CA LYS A 186 67.28 18.36 -1.60
C LYS A 186 68.14 19.62 -1.65
N LYS A 187 67.59 20.76 -2.08
CA LYS A 187 68.30 22.05 -2.05
C LYS A 187 68.60 22.50 -0.63
N LYS A 188 67.67 22.33 0.31
CA LYS A 188 67.89 22.60 1.74
C LYS A 188 69.01 21.74 2.31
N ASP A 189 69.01 20.44 2.01
CA ASP A 189 70.04 19.50 2.46
C ASP A 189 71.42 19.88 1.89
N ASN A 190 71.48 20.25 0.61
CA ASN A 190 72.71 20.72 -0.03
C ASN A 190 73.21 22.03 0.57
N LEU A 191 72.32 22.99 0.86
CA LEU A 191 72.69 24.24 1.54
C LEU A 191 73.23 23.97 2.95
N ALA A 192 72.56 23.12 3.72
CA ALA A 192 73.02 22.73 5.04
C ALA A 192 74.36 21.99 5.01
N ALA A 193 74.66 21.24 3.94
CA ALA A 193 75.97 20.63 3.74
C ALA A 193 77.05 21.67 3.39
N LEU A 194 76.73 22.63 2.51
CA LEU A 194 77.65 23.72 2.15
C LEU A 194 77.95 24.61 3.36
N ASP A 195 76.95 24.95 4.17
CA ASP A 195 77.14 25.72 5.41
C ASP A 195 78.17 25.03 6.32
N LYS A 196 78.07 23.70 6.49
CA LYS A 196 79.05 22.92 7.26
C LYS A 196 80.45 22.93 6.64
N GLU A 197 80.56 22.92 5.32
CA GLU A 197 81.87 23.00 4.63
C GLU A 197 82.49 24.39 4.77
N ILE A 198 81.68 25.45 4.70
CA ILE A 198 82.13 26.82 4.95
C ILE A 198 82.58 26.99 6.40
N GLU A 199 81.82 26.49 7.37
CA GLU A 199 82.22 26.51 8.78
C GLU A 199 83.57 25.82 9.00
N LYS A 200 83.79 24.66 8.36
CA LYS A 200 85.09 23.96 8.38
C LYS A 200 86.20 24.78 7.73
N PHE A 201 85.93 25.39 6.57
CA PHE A 201 86.89 26.23 5.86
C PHE A 201 87.30 27.43 6.73
N ILE A 202 86.33 28.17 7.29
CA ILE A 202 86.57 29.29 8.20
C ILE A 202 87.40 28.81 9.40
N GLY A 203 87.03 27.69 10.03
CA GLY A 203 87.80 27.11 11.14
C GLY A 203 89.24 26.78 10.75
N SER A 204 89.48 26.30 9.54
CA SER A 204 90.83 26.00 9.02
C SER A 204 91.63 27.24 8.59
N ALA A 205 90.96 28.30 8.12
CA ALA A 205 91.57 29.54 7.68
C ALA A 205 91.92 30.48 8.85
N THR A 206 91.14 30.43 9.94
CA THR A 206 91.34 31.23 11.16
C THR A 206 92.78 31.15 11.71
N PRO A 207 93.43 29.98 11.86
CA PRO A 207 94.83 29.93 12.34
C PRO A 207 95.84 30.51 11.34
N VAL A 208 95.59 30.46 10.04
CA VAL A 208 96.45 31.11 9.03
C VAL A 208 96.30 32.63 9.13
N GLN A 209 95.08 33.11 9.29
CA GLN A 209 94.77 34.53 9.48
C GLN A 209 95.41 35.07 10.76
N GLN A 210 95.31 34.35 11.88
CA GLN A 210 95.99 34.69 13.13
C GLN A 210 97.52 34.80 12.98
N LYS A 211 98.16 33.96 12.16
CA LYS A 211 99.59 34.06 11.88
C LYS A 211 99.95 35.30 11.06
N PHE A 212 99.14 35.65 10.08
CA PHE A 212 99.30 36.88 9.30
C PHE A 212 99.08 38.12 10.18
N ASP A 213 98.04 38.13 11.02
CA ASP A 213 97.77 39.22 11.95
C ASP A 213 98.91 39.38 12.98
N GLN A 214 99.48 38.28 13.48
CA GLN A 214 100.67 38.30 14.35
C GLN A 214 101.90 38.85 13.63
N HIS A 215 102.11 38.47 12.36
CA HIS A 215 103.21 38.98 11.55
C HIS A 215 103.05 40.48 11.23
N ASP A 216 101.83 40.94 10.95
CA ASP A 216 101.52 42.35 10.71
C ASP A 216 101.65 43.19 12.00
N GLN A 217 101.27 42.64 13.16
CA GLN A 217 101.52 43.26 14.46
C GLN A 217 103.03 43.37 14.76
N GLN A 218 103.80 42.31 14.48
CA GLN A 218 105.27 42.33 14.61
C GLN A 218 105.93 43.33 13.66
N ASN A 219 105.44 43.47 12.43
CA ASN A 219 105.94 44.47 11.47
C ASN A 219 105.57 45.90 11.91
N GLN A 220 104.38 46.13 12.46
CA GLN A 220 104.01 47.44 13.02
C GLN A 220 104.89 47.82 14.22
N GLU A 221 105.17 46.87 15.13
CA GLU A 221 106.09 47.06 16.27
C GLU A 221 107.55 47.30 15.83
N ALA A 222 108.00 46.64 14.75
CA ALA A 222 109.31 46.84 14.15
C ALA A 222 109.44 48.21 13.45
N THR A 223 108.37 48.71 12.80
CA THR A 223 108.35 50.06 12.21
C THR A 223 108.16 51.18 13.23
N ALA A 224 107.69 50.89 14.44
CA ALA A 224 107.57 51.85 15.54
C ALA A 224 108.81 51.90 16.46
N SER A 225 109.71 50.91 16.35
CA SER A 225 110.96 50.83 17.13
C SER A 225 112.24 51.16 16.33
N ALA A 226 112.09 51.67 15.10
CA ALA A 226 113.16 52.22 14.26
C ALA A 226 112.92 53.72 14.04
#